data_AF-A0A931WXK4-F1
#
_entry.id   AF-A0A931WXK4-F1
#
_cell.length_a   1.000
_cell.length_b   1.000
_cell.length_c   1.000
_cell.angle_alpha   90.00
_cell.angle_beta   90.00
_cell.angle_gamma   90.00
#
_symmetry.space_group_name_H-M   'P 1'
#
loop_
_entity.id
_entity.type
_entity.pdbx_description
1 polymer ?
#
loop_
_entity_poly.entity_id
_entity_poly.type
_entity_poly.pdbx_seq_one_letter_code
_entity_poly.pdbx_strand_id
1 'polypeptide(L)' 'MRAAWIAGEILTHHGDYIGSCKLVPSGHGRFHVYFNDELVLEHSHNPHHWPEAREVTEKLMEWKDSHTVTR' A
#
# COMPACT_ATOMS: atom_id res chain seq x y z
N MET A 1 -1.00 12.97 8.78
CA MET A 1 -2.14 12.22 8.23
C MET A 1 -1.85 11.71 6.80
N ARG A 2 -0.72 10.99 6.57
CA ARG A 2 -0.35 10.55 5.21
C ARG A 2 -0.97 9.20 4.81
N ALA A 3 -1.01 8.25 5.75
CA ALA A 3 -1.59 6.92 5.50
C ALA A 3 -3.06 6.97 5.06
N ALA A 4 -3.86 7.82 5.72
CA ALA A 4 -5.27 8.03 5.36
C ALA A 4 -5.45 8.65 3.97
N TRP A 5 -4.60 9.60 3.60
CA TRP A 5 -4.63 10.21 2.26
C TRP A 5 -4.28 9.16 1.18
N ILE A 6 -3.20 8.40 1.37
CA ILE A 6 -2.80 7.31 0.46
C ILE A 6 -3.92 6.28 0.30
N ALA A 7 -4.54 5.86 1.41
CA ALA A 7 -5.67 4.93 1.36
C ALA A 7 -6.86 5.52 0.58
N GLY A 8 -7.16 6.79 0.77
CA GLY A 8 -8.22 7.49 0.03
C GLY A 8 -7.97 7.53 -1.47
N GLU A 9 -6.75 7.87 -1.89
CA GLU A 9 -6.35 7.88 -3.31
C GLU A 9 -6.49 6.49 -3.92
N ILE A 10 -5.95 5.47 -3.26
CA ILE A 10 -5.99 4.09 -3.76
C ILE A 10 -7.43 3.59 -3.90
N LEU A 11 -8.28 3.82 -2.88
CA LEU A 11 -9.67 3.39 -2.92
C LEU A 11 -10.48 4.15 -3.99
N THR A 12 -10.15 5.42 -4.24
CA THR A 12 -10.81 6.23 -5.28
C THR A 12 -10.53 5.67 -6.68
N HIS A 13 -9.30 5.22 -6.94
CA HIS A 13 -8.89 4.77 -8.28
C HIS A 13 -9.00 3.25 -8.49
N HIS A 14 -8.95 2.46 -7.42
CA HIS A 14 -8.83 0.99 -7.49
C HIS A 14 -9.78 0.26 -6.54
N GLY A 15 -10.80 0.95 -6.00
CA GLY A 15 -11.74 0.39 -5.03
C GLY A 15 -12.46 -0.88 -5.50
N ASP A 16 -12.69 -1.03 -6.80
CA ASP A 16 -13.33 -2.23 -7.37
C ASP A 16 -12.55 -3.53 -7.12
N TYR A 17 -11.22 -3.42 -6.89
CA TYR A 17 -10.34 -4.57 -6.65
C TYR A 17 -10.03 -4.77 -5.16
N ILE A 18 -10.48 -3.87 -4.28
CA ILE A 18 -10.07 -3.82 -2.87
C ILE A 18 -11.28 -4.09 -1.98
N GLY A 19 -11.30 -5.27 -1.36
CA GLY A 19 -12.38 -5.63 -0.43
C GLY A 19 -12.38 -4.81 0.86
N SER A 20 -11.20 -4.48 1.40
CA SER A 20 -11.07 -3.62 2.59
C SER A 20 -9.70 -2.98 2.69
N CYS A 21 -9.63 -1.82 3.34
CA CYS A 21 -8.38 -1.15 3.69
C CYS A 21 -8.37 -0.88 5.21
N LYS A 22 -7.23 -1.13 5.86
CA LYS A 22 -7.07 -0.93 7.31
C LYS A 22 -5.88 -0.02 7.57
N LEU A 23 -6.08 1.00 8.40
CA LEU A 23 -5.00 1.85 8.91
C LEU A 23 -4.60 1.33 10.29
N VAL A 24 -3.37 0.85 10.43
CA VAL A 24 -2.85 0.28 11.68
C VAL A 24 -1.80 1.22 12.27
N PRO A 25 -2.03 1.79 13.47
CA PRO A 25 -0.99 2.56 14.17
C PRO A 25 0.24 1.70 14.42
N SER A 26 1.44 2.26 14.16
CA SER A 26 2.72 1.58 14.35
C SER A 26 3.69 2.46 15.14
N GLY A 27 4.82 1.88 15.57
CA GLY A 27 5.86 2.61 16.30
C GLY A 27 6.58 3.66 15.43
N HIS A 28 7.40 4.50 16.07
CA HIS A 28 8.07 5.63 15.42
C HIS A 28 8.76 5.26 14.09
N GLY A 29 8.49 6.04 13.04
CA GLY A 29 9.21 6.00 11.76
C GLY A 29 8.94 4.75 10.91
N ARG A 30 7.85 4.02 11.17
CA ARG A 30 7.45 2.85 10.37
C ARG A 30 6.25 3.15 9.48
N PHE A 31 6.36 2.79 8.21
CA PHE A 31 5.25 2.82 7.28
C PHE A 31 5.33 1.60 6.38
N HIS A 32 4.55 0.57 6.72
CA HIS A 32 4.50 -0.65 5.92
C HIS A 32 3.16 -0.73 5.21
N VAL A 33 3.19 -1.22 3.98
CA VAL A 33 1.98 -1.54 3.21
C VAL A 33 1.95 -3.04 2.99
N TYR A 34 0.79 -3.62 3.28
CA TYR A 34 0.53 -5.05 3.11
C TYR A 34 -0.65 -5.25 2.17
N PHE A 35 -0.57 -6.25 1.29
CA PHE A 35 -1.70 -6.77 0.51
C PHE A 35 -1.94 -8.22 0.92
N ASN A 36 -3.12 -8.53 1.46
CA ASN A 36 -3.46 -9.89 1.94
C ASN A 36 -2.36 -10.53 2.80
N ASP A 37 -1.88 -9.79 3.80
CA ASP A 37 -0.79 -10.17 4.73
C ASP A 37 0.62 -10.26 4.11
N GLU A 38 0.78 -10.01 2.81
CA GLU A 38 2.07 -9.91 2.13
C GLU A 38 2.64 -8.48 2.25
N LEU A 39 3.88 -8.34 2.74
CA LEU A 39 4.58 -7.06 2.81
C LEU A 39 5.02 -6.63 1.40
N VAL A 40 4.39 -5.58 0.87
CA VAL A 40 4.66 -5.08 -0.50
C VAL A 40 5.48 -3.81 -0.52
N LEU A 41 5.46 -3.04 0.56
CA LEU A 41 6.28 -1.85 0.73
C LEU A 41 6.72 -1.76 2.19
N GLU A 42 8.03 -1.79 2.40
CA GLU A 42 8.65 -1.52 3.68
C GLU A 42 9.26 -0.12 3.65
N HIS A 43 8.84 0.75 4.57
CA HIS A 43 9.52 2.00 4.81
C HIS A 43 9.90 2.14 6.28
N SER A 44 11.19 2.41 6.50
CA SER A 44 11.77 2.77 7.79
C SER A 44 12.38 4.17 7.70
N HIS A 45 12.49 4.86 8.85
CA HIS A 45 12.95 6.25 9.01
C HIS A 45 14.23 6.63 8.24
N ASN A 46 15.05 5.67 7.84
CA ASN A 46 16.29 5.89 7.11
C ASN A 46 16.29 4.97 5.88
N PRO A 47 16.03 5.45 4.66
CA PRO A 47 16.16 6.83 4.14
C PRO A 47 14.93 7.74 4.36
N HIS A 48 15.11 9.07 4.24
CA HIS A 48 14.09 10.13 4.39
C HIS A 48 12.99 10.16 3.30
N HIS A 49 12.61 9.03 2.72
CA HIS A 49 11.62 8.96 1.64
C HIS A 49 10.32 8.34 2.12
N TRP A 50 9.29 9.15 2.35
CA TRP A 50 7.99 8.59 2.69
C TRP A 50 7.27 8.12 1.43
N PRO A 51 6.61 6.94 1.46
CA PRO A 51 5.89 6.44 0.31
C PRO A 51 4.78 7.40 -0.11
N GLU A 52 4.63 7.55 -1.43
CA GLU A 52 3.56 8.29 -2.06
C GLU A 52 2.45 7.35 -2.58
N ALA A 53 1.27 7.91 -2.87
CA ALA A 53 0.16 7.14 -3.42
C ALA A 53 0.54 6.43 -4.73
N ARG A 54 1.35 7.09 -5.58
CA ARG A 54 1.86 6.53 -6.84
C ARG A 54 2.64 5.23 -6.61
N GLU A 55 3.55 5.20 -5.64
CA GLU A 55 4.37 4.02 -5.36
C GLU A 55 3.52 2.85 -4.87
N VAL A 56 2.51 3.12 -4.05
CA VAL A 56 1.59 2.06 -3.58
C VAL A 56 0.72 1.55 -4.72
N THR A 57 0.28 2.42 -5.63
CA THR A 57 -0.45 2.02 -6.84
C THR A 57 0.41 1.16 -7.77
N GLU A 58 1.68 1.52 -7.97
CA GLU A 58 2.62 0.71 -8.75
C GLU A 58 2.76 -0.69 -8.17
N LYS A 59 2.93 -0.79 -6.84
CA LYS A 59 2.95 -2.09 -6.15
C LYS A 59 1.64 -2.86 -6.28
N LEU A 60 0.50 -2.19 -6.25
CA LEU A 60 -0.81 -2.83 -6.43
C LEU A 60 -0.94 -3.46 -7.82
N MET A 61 -0.47 -2.77 -8.86
CA MET A 61 -0.50 -3.28 -10.23
C MET A 61 0.46 -4.45 -10.41
N GLU A 62 1.71 -4.32 -9.93
CA GLU A 62 2.69 -5.42 -9.93
C GLU A 62 2.16 -6.67 -9.23
N TRP A 63 1.55 -6.49 -8.05
CA TRP A 63 0.97 -7.58 -7.26
C TRP A 63 -0.23 -8.22 -7.94
N LYS A 64 -1.11 -7.43 -8.56
CA LYS A 64 -2.27 -7.93 -9.30
C LYS A 64 -1.82 -8.77 -10.50
N ASP A 65 -0.84 -8.29 -11.25
CA ASP A 65 -0.35 -8.97 -12.45
C ASP A 65 0.31 -10.31 -12.11
N SER A 66 1.08 -10.39 -11.01
CA SER A 66 1.69 -11.64 -10.55
C SER A 66 0.66 -12.68 -10.06
N HIS A 67 -0.50 -12.25 -9.55
CA HIS A 67 -1.54 -13.13 -9.00
C HIS A 67 -2.72 -13.40 -9.94
N THR A 68 -2.79 -12.72 -11.10
CA THR A 68 -3.82 -12.97 -12.13
C THR A 68 -3.43 -14.15 -13.05
N VAL A 69 -2.14 -14.48 -13.16
CA VAL A 69 -1.63 -15.54 -14.04
C VAL A 69 -1.88 -16.96 -13.50
N THR A 70 -2.37 -17.10 -12.27
CA THR A 70 -2.62 -18.42 -11.64
C THR A 70 -4.07 -18.91 -11.74
N ARG A 71 -4.82 -18.49 -12.76
CA ARG A 71 -6.20 -18.95 -13.01
C ARG A 71 -6.38 -19.60 -14.37
#